data_AF-A0AB33VB90-F1
#
_entry.id   AF-A0AB33VB90-F1
#
_cell.length_a   1.000
_cell.length_b   1.000
_cell.length_c   1.000
_cell.angle_alpha   90.00
_cell.angle_beta   90.00
_cell.angle_gamma   90.00
#
_symmetry.space_group_name_H-M   'P 1'
#
loop_
_entity.id
_entity.type
_entity.pdbx_description
1 polymer ?
#
loop_
_entity_poly.entity_id
_entity_poly.type
_entity_poly.pdbx_seq_one_letter_code
_entity_poly.pdbx_strand_id
1 'polypeptide(L)'
;MTDPTAFFPPPGDDADSDTGSASGGTLFGRPDSPCIGICSTLFDEVCQGCGRTALEVSNWVFMSNDERDAVWTRILADGTAQGFNPDGSRR
;
A
#
# COMPACT_ATOMS: atom_id res chain seq x y z
N MET A 1 -0.94 18.40 -42.52
CA MET A 1 0.05 17.51 -41.88
C MET A 1 0.19 17.98 -40.45
N THR A 2 -0.63 17.38 -39.59
CA THR A 2 -0.80 17.70 -38.16
C THR A 2 0.50 17.44 -37.42
N ASP A 3 1.03 18.45 -36.73
CA ASP A 3 2.26 18.39 -35.96
C ASP A 3 2.06 17.51 -34.69
N PRO A 4 2.79 16.39 -34.52
CA PRO A 4 2.58 15.46 -33.41
C PRO A 4 3.18 15.93 -32.06
N THR A 5 3.71 17.16 -31.96
CA THR A 5 4.42 17.64 -30.77
C THR A 5 3.59 18.58 -29.89
N ALA A 6 2.38 18.96 -30.29
CA ALA A 6 1.57 19.99 -29.61
C ALA A 6 0.52 19.47 -28.60
N PHE A 7 0.78 18.37 -27.87
CA PHE A 7 -0.21 17.78 -26.94
C PHE A 7 0.08 17.95 -25.43
N PHE A 8 1.13 18.65 -25.01
CA PHE A 8 1.36 18.86 -23.57
C PHE A 8 1.06 20.31 -23.17
N PRO A 9 -0.17 20.62 -22.70
CA PRO A 9 -0.40 21.84 -21.94
C PRO A 9 0.44 21.81 -20.64
N PRO A 10 0.96 22.96 -20.17
CA PRO A 10 1.60 23.03 -18.87
C PRO A 10 0.56 22.75 -17.77
N PRO A 11 0.90 22.01 -16.70
CA PRO A 11 0.01 21.87 -15.57
C PRO A 11 -0.24 23.25 -14.97
N GLY A 12 -1.52 23.62 -14.93
CA GLY A 12 -1.97 24.80 -14.19
C GLY A 12 -1.86 24.54 -12.69
N ASP A 13 -1.35 25.56 -12.01
CA ASP A 13 -1.47 25.88 -10.59
C ASP A 13 -2.13 24.79 -9.70
N ASP A 14 -1.25 24.10 -8.97
CA ASP A 14 -1.52 22.98 -8.08
C ASP A 14 -2.39 23.37 -6.89
N ALA A 15 -3.71 23.29 -7.04
CA ALA A 15 -4.64 23.25 -5.92
C ALA A 15 -4.82 21.78 -5.45
N ASP A 16 -3.76 21.20 -4.90
CA ASP A 16 -3.81 19.92 -4.21
C ASP A 16 -4.59 20.11 -2.88
N SER A 17 -5.91 19.90 -2.96
CA SER A 17 -6.74 19.72 -1.77
C SER A 17 -6.51 18.31 -1.25
N ASP A 18 -5.34 18.10 -0.63
CA ASP A 18 -5.01 16.93 0.17
C ASP A 18 -5.93 16.90 1.42
N THR A 19 -7.14 16.37 1.24
CA THR A 19 -7.97 15.85 2.33
C THR A 19 -8.17 14.35 2.12
N GLY A 20 -7.05 13.65 2.01
CA GLY A 20 -6.95 12.21 2.24
C GLY A 20 -6.02 12.02 3.43
N SER A 21 -6.58 11.68 4.59
CA SER A 21 -5.88 11.50 5.86
C SER A 21 -4.72 10.51 5.73
N ALA A 22 -3.53 11.01 5.40
CA ALA A 22 -2.27 10.32 5.61
C ALA A 22 -2.03 10.29 7.13
N SER A 23 -2.59 9.27 7.78
CA SER A 23 -2.22 8.94 9.14
C SER A 23 -0.72 8.72 9.19
N GLY A 24 -0.06 9.60 9.95
CA GLY A 24 1.38 9.69 10.04
C GLY A 24 1.99 8.38 10.54
N GLY A 25 3.23 8.14 10.10
CA GLY A 25 4.09 7.14 10.71
C GLY A 25 4.17 7.38 12.22
N THR A 26 3.41 6.59 12.98
CA THR A 26 3.59 6.48 14.41
C THR A 26 4.91 5.75 14.62
N LEU A 27 5.93 6.49 15.07
CA LEU A 27 7.27 5.96 15.37
C LEU A 27 7.27 4.86 16.46
N PHE A 28 6.11 4.57 17.05
CA PHE A 28 5.94 3.60 18.14
C PHE A 28 4.76 2.63 17.91
N GLY A 29 4.13 2.64 16.73
CA GLY A 29 2.92 1.85 16.43
C GLY A 29 3.06 0.95 15.21
N ARG A 30 2.18 -0.06 15.10
CA ARG A 30 2.01 -0.86 13.88
C ARG A 30 1.68 0.09 12.72
N PRO A 31 2.38 0.02 11.57
CA PRO A 31 2.08 0.91 10.45
C PRO A 31 0.68 0.63 9.92
N ASP A 32 0.04 1.64 9.33
CA ASP A 32 -1.31 1.46 8.79
C ASP A 32 -1.35 0.38 7.72
N SER A 33 -0.33 0.34 6.85
CA SER A 33 -0.21 -0.65 5.77
C SER A 33 1.03 -1.53 5.95
N PRO A 34 0.93 -2.85 5.69
CA PRO A 34 2.08 -3.76 5.73
C PRO A 34 2.99 -3.65 4.48
N CYS A 35 2.70 -2.71 3.56
CA CYS A 35 3.46 -2.58 2.31
C CYS A 35 4.88 -2.07 2.55
N ILE A 36 5.87 -2.74 1.94
CA ILE A 36 7.29 -2.33 1.97
C ILE A 36 7.80 -1.81 0.61
N GLY A 37 6.91 -1.59 -0.36
CA GLY A 37 7.28 -1.12 -1.69
C GLY A 37 7.86 -2.18 -2.64
N ILE A 38 7.90 -3.45 -2.21
CA ILE A 38 8.29 -4.60 -3.04
C ILE A 38 7.09 -5.54 -3.16
N CYS A 39 6.76 -5.94 -4.38
CA CYS A 39 5.65 -6.83 -4.66
C CYS A 39 6.10 -8.05 -5.47
N SER A 40 5.76 -9.25 -4.99
CA SER A 40 6.02 -10.50 -5.70
C SER A 40 4.74 -11.15 -6.26
N THR A 41 3.56 -10.53 -6.08
CA THR A 41 2.28 -11.14 -6.51
C THR A 41 2.09 -11.23 -8.03
N LEU A 42 3.06 -10.74 -8.80
CA LEU A 42 3.12 -11.00 -10.24
C LEU A 42 3.49 -12.46 -10.52
N PHE A 43 4.18 -13.12 -9.58
CA PHE A 43 4.70 -14.48 -9.70
C PHE A 43 4.23 -15.40 -8.57
N ASP A 44 3.83 -14.83 -7.43
CA ASP A 44 3.29 -15.56 -6.27
C ASP A 44 1.82 -15.24 -6.02
N GLU A 45 1.10 -16.14 -5.37
CA GLU A 45 -0.27 -15.91 -4.89
C GLU A 45 -0.32 -14.94 -3.68
N VAL A 46 0.73 -14.97 -2.85
CA VAL A 46 0.89 -14.13 -1.66
C VAL A 46 2.23 -13.40 -1.75
N CYS A 47 2.20 -12.08 -1.58
CA CYS A 47 3.38 -11.22 -1.62
C CYS A 47 4.38 -11.62 -0.54
N GLN A 48 5.60 -12.02 -0.91
CA GLN A 48 6.64 -12.38 0.06
C GLN A 48 7.12 -11.17 0.88
N GLY A 49 6.95 -9.95 0.37
CA GLY A 49 7.30 -8.72 1.09
C GLY A 49 6.30 -8.37 2.19
N CYS A 50 5.03 -8.14 1.79
CA CYS A 50 4.00 -7.64 2.70
C CYS A 50 2.98 -8.67 3.18
N GLY A 51 3.01 -9.90 2.67
CA GLY A 51 2.12 -10.99 3.07
C GLY A 51 0.69 -10.91 2.50
N ARG A 52 0.36 -9.88 1.71
CA ARG A 52 -0.96 -9.69 1.10
C ARG A 52 -1.12 -10.42 -0.23
N THR A 53 -2.34 -10.80 -0.57
CA THR A 53 -2.72 -11.26 -1.91
C THR A 53 -2.83 -10.07 -2.89
N ALA A 54 -2.79 -10.33 -4.20
CA ALA A 54 -2.94 -9.27 -5.21
C ALA A 54 -4.24 -8.46 -5.05
N LEU A 55 -5.33 -9.12 -4.64
CA LEU A 55 -6.63 -8.47 -4.40
C LEU A 55 -6.57 -7.54 -3.17
N GLU A 56 -5.98 -8.00 -2.07
CA GLU A 56 -5.80 -7.18 -0.87
C GLU A 56 -4.88 -5.98 -1.12
N VAL A 57 -3.83 -6.14 -1.94
CA VAL A 57 -2.92 -5.05 -2.30
C VAL A 57 -3.64 -3.97 -3.10
N SER A 58 -4.37 -4.38 -4.15
CA SER A 58 -5.06 -3.45 -5.05
C SER A 58 -6.28 -2.79 -4.42
N ASN A 59 -7.00 -3.50 -3.56
CA ASN A 59 -8.22 -2.99 -2.92
C ASN A 59 -7.97 -2.27 -1.59
N TRP A 60 -6.72 -2.21 -1.11
CA TRP A 60 -6.37 -1.71 0.22
C TRP A 60 -7.03 -0.38 0.60
N VAL A 61 -7.02 0.59 -0.33
CA VAL A 61 -7.55 1.94 -0.11
C VAL A 61 -9.08 1.97 0.07
N PHE A 62 -9.78 0.96 -0.46
CA PHE A 62 -11.24 0.84 -0.38
C PHE A 62 -11.72 -0.05 0.77
N MET A 63 -10.82 -0.82 1.37
CA MET A 63 -11.13 -1.65 2.53
C MET A 63 -11.45 -0.78 3.75
N SER A 64 -12.46 -1.18 4.50
CA SER A 64 -12.78 -0.67 5.84
C SER A 64 -11.69 -1.04 6.85
N ASN A 65 -11.71 -0.39 8.03
CA ASN A 65 -10.75 -0.69 9.09
C ASN A 65 -10.85 -2.15 9.56
N ASP A 66 -12.07 -2.69 9.70
CA ASP A 66 -12.30 -4.08 10.11
C ASP A 66 -11.71 -5.07 9.09
N GLU A 67 -11.85 -4.79 7.79
CA GLU A 67 -11.24 -5.60 6.72
C GLU A 67 -9.71 -5.51 6.76
N ARG A 68 -9.15 -4.31 6.96
CA ARG A 68 -7.69 -4.12 7.09
C ARG A 68 -7.13 -4.85 8.31
N ASP A 69 -7.85 -4.83 9.44
CA ASP A 69 -7.45 -5.53 10.66
C ASP A 69 -7.56 -7.06 10.51
N ALA A 70 -8.55 -7.56 9.76
CA ALA A 70 -8.64 -8.97 9.41
C ALA A 70 -7.43 -9.42 8.57
N VAL A 71 -7.04 -8.61 7.57
CA VAL A 71 -5.84 -8.85 6.75
C VAL A 71 -4.57 -8.83 7.61
N TRP A 72 -4.43 -7.87 8.52
CA TRP A 72 -3.32 -7.81 9.47
C TRP A 72 -3.24 -9.04 10.36
N THR A 73 -4.38 -9.47 10.90
CA THR A 73 -4.46 -10.67 11.75
C THR A 73 -3.97 -11.91 11.00
N ARG A 74 -4.41 -12.09 9.75
CA ARG A 74 -3.96 -13.17 8.88
C ARG A 74 -2.45 -13.11 8.65
N ILE A 75 -1.94 -11.96 8.23
CA ILE A 75 -0.54 -11.76 7.89
C ILE A 75 0.39 -12.03 9.09
N LEU A 76 0.01 -11.58 10.29
CA LEU A 76 0.76 -11.82 11.52
C LEU A 76 0.70 -13.30 11.95
N ALA A 77 -0.45 -13.97 11.75
CA ALA A 77 -0.60 -15.39 12.03
C ALA A 77 0.21 -16.27 11.06
N ASP A 78 0.25 -15.91 9.77
CA ASP A 78 1.00 -16.63 8.75
C ASP A 78 2.51 -16.50 8.96
N GLY A 79 2.99 -15.31 9.35
CA GLY A 79 4.40 -15.06 9.68
C GLY A 79 5.38 -15.23 8.51
N THR A 80 4.89 -15.31 7.27
CA THR A 80 5.69 -15.58 6.05
C THR A 80 6.30 -14.33 5.43
N ALA A 81 5.77 -13.16 5.77
CA ALA A 81 6.18 -11.91 5.14
C ALA A 81 7.47 -11.34 5.74
N GLN A 82 8.32 -10.85 4.85
CA GLN A 82 9.69 -10.45 5.20
C GLN A 82 9.79 -9.04 5.82
N GLY A 83 8.76 -8.20 5.64
CA GLY A 83 8.82 -6.77 5.94
C GLY A 83 8.53 -6.34 7.38
N PHE A 84 8.08 -7.23 8.28
CA PHE A 84 7.66 -6.83 9.64
C PHE A 84 7.98 -7.88 10.70
N ASN A 85 8.17 -7.45 11.95
CA ASN A 85 8.40 -8.27 13.13
C ASN A 85 7.09 -8.91 13.63
N PRO A 86 7.12 -9.97 14.45
CA PRO A 86 5.90 -10.60 14.98
C PRO A 86 4.96 -9.67 15.75
N ASP A 87 5.46 -8.53 16.25
CA ASP A 87 4.66 -7.48 16.91
C ASP A 87 3.99 -6.50 15.93
N GLY A 88 4.19 -6.68 14.61
CA GLY A 88 3.69 -5.81 13.56
C GLY A 88 4.53 -4.56 13.30
N SER A 89 5.62 -4.34 14.02
CA SER A 89 6.56 -3.25 13.70
C SER A 89 7.31 -3.56 12.40
N ARG A 90 7.71 -2.52 11.63
CA ARG A 90 8.55 -2.74 10.44
C ARG A 90 9.93 -3.26 10.84
N ARG A 91 10.48 -4.18 10.03
CA ARG A 91 11.88 -4.62 10.12
C ARG A 91 12.82 -3.64 9.43
#